data_AF-A0A538LVX6-F1
#
_entry.id   AF-A0A538LVX6-F1
#
_cell.length_a   1.000
_cell.length_b   1.000
_cell.length_c   1.000
_cell.angle_alpha   90.00
_cell.angle_beta   90.00
_cell.angle_gamma   90.00
#
_symmetry.space_group_name_H-M   'P 1'
#
loop_
_entity.id
_entity.type
_entity.pdbx_description
1 polymer ?
#
loop_
_entity_poly.entity_id
_entity_poly.type
_entity_poly.pdbx_seq_one_letter_code
_entity_poly.pdbx_strand_id
1 'polypeptide(L)'
;MNVRLLLADVDGSLVTKEKLLTERSIEAVRKLGDAGILFAITSGRPPRGMQMLIEPLALSTPIAAFNGGLVVEPDMTVVETKALPDELFGPIL
;
A
#
# COMPACT_ATOMS: atom_id res chain seq x y z
N MET A 1 6.05 -6.10 24.48
CA MET A 1 5.23 -5.45 23.43
C MET A 1 4.98 -6.47 22.35
N ASN A 2 3.75 -6.58 21.86
CA ASN A 2 3.42 -7.47 20.75
C ASN A 2 3.03 -6.62 19.54
N VAL A 3 3.75 -6.76 18.42
CA VAL A 3 3.45 -6.04 17.19
C VAL A 3 2.14 -6.58 16.62
N ARG A 4 1.23 -5.69 16.19
CA ARG A 4 -0.08 -6.08 15.64
C ARG A 4 -0.21 -5.79 14.15
N LEU A 5 0.56 -4.83 13.64
CA LEU A 5 0.55 -4.38 12.25
C LEU A 5 1.98 -3.98 11.87
N LEU A 6 2.41 -4.38 10.68
CA LEU A 6 3.56 -3.83 10.00
C LEU A 6 3.08 -3.06 8.75
N LEU A 7 3.46 -1.79 8.66
CA LEU A 7 3.22 -0.95 7.50
C LEU A 7 4.53 -0.81 6.71
N ALA A 8 4.49 -1.09 5.41
CA ALA A 8 5.65 -0.92 4.53
C ALA A 8 5.37 0.14 3.46
N ASP A 9 6.34 1.02 3.23
CA ASP A 9 6.38 1.77 1.98
C ASP A 9 6.70 0.84 0.80
N VAL A 10 6.30 1.23 -0.42
CA VAL A 10 6.48 0.42 -1.62
C VAL A 10 7.83 0.70 -2.30
N ASP A 11 7.99 1.87 -2.93
CA ASP A 11 9.12 2.17 -3.80
C ASP A 11 10.38 2.48 -3.00
N GLY A 12 11.46 1.72 -3.25
CA GLY A 12 12.70 1.85 -2.49
C GLY A 12 12.67 1.17 -1.11
N SER A 13 11.56 0.48 -0.78
CA SER A 13 11.36 -0.24 0.47
C SER A 13 10.95 -1.70 0.24
N LEU A 14 9.68 -1.97 -0.11
CA LEU A 14 9.15 -3.32 -0.29
C LEU A 14 9.58 -3.98 -1.62
N VAL A 15 9.62 -3.19 -2.69
CA VAL A 15 10.06 -3.64 -4.03
C VAL A 15 11.51 -3.26 -4.27
N THR A 16 12.19 -4.01 -5.14
CA THR A 16 13.57 -3.68 -5.53
C THR A 16 13.64 -2.35 -6.29
N LYS A 17 14.85 -1.88 -6.59
CA LYS A 17 15.06 -0.68 -7.43
C LYS A 17 14.44 -0.83 -8.82
N GLU A 18 14.40 -2.06 -9.33
CA GLU A 18 13.76 -2.44 -10.60
C GLU A 18 12.23 -2.62 -10.45
N LYS A 19 11.67 -2.25 -9.29
CA LYS A 19 10.24 -2.33 -8.96
C LYS A 19 9.70 -3.75 -8.96
N LEU A 20 10.55 -4.73 -8.67
CA LEU A 20 10.18 -6.13 -8.57
C LEU A 20 9.81 -6.48 -7.14
N LEU A 21 8.70 -7.22 -6.98
CA LEU A 21 8.39 -7.89 -5.73
C LEU A 21 9.15 -9.22 -5.69
N THR A 22 9.87 -9.49 -4.60
CA THR A 22 10.69 -10.70 -4.48
C THR A 22 9.97 -11.81 -3.72
N GLU A 23 10.29 -13.07 -4.03
CA GLU A 23 9.83 -14.25 -3.28
C GLU A 23 10.16 -14.14 -1.78
N ARG A 24 11.32 -13.55 -1.46
CA ARG A 24 11.72 -13.32 -0.07
C ARG A 24 10.76 -12.35 0.64
N SER A 25 10.32 -11.28 -0.04
CA SER A 25 9.36 -10.32 0.51
C SER A 25 7.99 -10.97 0.72
N ILE A 26 7.53 -11.78 -0.25
CA ILE A 26 6.28 -12.55 -0.16
C ILE A 26 6.32 -13.49 1.04
N GLU A 27 7.38 -14.28 1.17
CA GLU A 27 7.56 -15.22 2.28
C GLU A 27 7.66 -14.51 3.63
N ALA A 28 8.26 -13.32 3.68
CA ALA A 28 8.31 -12.52 4.90
C ALA A 28 6.91 -12.03 5.33
N VAL A 29 6.10 -11.57 4.38
CA VAL A 29 4.70 -11.16 4.65
C VAL A 29 3.86 -12.35 5.10
N ARG A 30 4.04 -13.52 4.47
CA ARG A 30 3.39 -14.77 4.90
C ARG A 30 3.71 -15.11 6.36
N LYS A 31 4.97 -15.01 6.77
CA LYS A 31 5.40 -15.23 8.17
C LYS A 31 4.80 -14.23 9.16
N LEU A 32 4.57 -12.98 8.74
CA LEU A 32 3.84 -12.01 9.58
C LEU A 32 2.40 -12.49 9.81
N GLY A 33 1.72 -12.93 8.74
CA GLY A 33 0.39 -13.51 8.82
C GLY A 33 0.31 -14.74 9.72
N ASP A 34 1.25 -15.68 9.57
CA ASP A 34 1.36 -16.89 10.42
C ASP A 34 1.54 -16.53 11.91
N ALA A 35 2.16 -15.39 12.21
CA ALA A 35 2.34 -14.86 13.56
C ALA A 35 1.16 -14.00 14.06
N GLY A 36 0.09 -13.84 13.28
CA GLY A 36 -1.06 -13.00 13.61
C GLY A 36 -0.78 -11.49 13.53
N ILE A 37 0.25 -11.09 12.78
CA ILE A 37 0.63 -9.70 12.54
C ILE A 37 0.05 -9.29 11.18
N LEU A 38 -0.78 -8.24 11.19
CA LEU A 38 -1.32 -7.68 9.96
C LEU A 38 -0.21 -7.01 9.14
N PHE A 39 -0.39 -6.96 7.82
CA PHE A 39 0.53 -6.29 6.92
C PHE A 39 -0.23 -5.34 6.00
N ALA A 40 0.18 -4.07 5.99
CA ALA A 40 -0.39 -3.02 5.16
C ALA A 40 0.71 -2.32 4.35
N ILE A 41 0.31 -1.65 3.27
CA ILE A 41 1.24 -0.89 2.42
C ILE A 41 0.82 0.57 2.26
N THR A 42 1.81 1.43 2.07
CA THR A 42 1.64 2.84 1.71
C THR A 42 2.53 3.18 0.52
N SER A 43 2.08 4.11 -0.34
CA SER A 43 2.88 4.58 -1.46
C SER A 43 2.40 5.93 -1.99
N GLY A 44 3.30 6.67 -2.66
CA GLY A 44 2.94 7.79 -3.52
C GLY A 44 2.22 7.38 -4.81
N ARG A 45 2.23 6.10 -5.18
CA ARG A 45 1.52 5.59 -6.35
C ARG A 45 0.01 5.79 -6.25
N PRO A 46 -0.71 5.94 -7.38
CA PRO A 46 -2.15 5.73 -7.42
C PRO A 46 -2.50 4.28 -7.03
N PRO A 47 -3.72 3.99 -6.53
CA PRO A 47 -4.09 2.63 -6.09
C PRO A 47 -3.86 1.55 -7.16
N ARG A 48 -4.24 1.84 -8.41
CA ARG A 48 -4.01 0.94 -9.55
C ARG A 48 -2.53 0.63 -9.79
N GLY A 49 -1.63 1.56 -9.45
CA GLY A 49 -0.19 1.36 -9.55
C GLY A 49 0.38 0.38 -8.51
N MET A 50 -0.43 -0.07 -7.56
CA MET A 50 -0.09 -1.08 -6.54
C MET A 50 -0.87 -2.39 -6.71
N GLN A 51 -1.77 -2.51 -7.70
CA GLN A 51 -2.62 -3.68 -7.88
C GLN A 51 -1.82 -4.98 -8.02
N MET A 52 -0.64 -4.92 -8.63
CA MET A 52 0.27 -6.06 -8.79
C MET A 52 0.80 -6.64 -7.47
N LEU A 53 0.65 -5.93 -6.34
CA LEU A 53 1.12 -6.35 -5.02
C LEU A 53 0.04 -7.06 -4.21
N ILE A 54 -1.23 -6.92 -4.60
CA ILE A 54 -2.38 -7.32 -3.78
C ILE A 54 -2.46 -8.83 -3.64
N GLU A 55 -2.55 -9.53 -4.77
CA GLU A 55 -2.66 -10.98 -4.79
C GLU A 55 -1.37 -11.66 -4.30
N PRO A 56 -0.15 -11.29 -4.75
CA PRO A 56 1.06 -11.96 -4.30
C PRO A 56 1.36 -11.82 -2.80
N LEU A 57 0.90 -10.73 -2.17
CA LEU A 57 1.07 -10.50 -0.73
C LEU A 57 -0.16 -10.89 0.09
N ALA A 58 -1.21 -11.42 -0.56
CA ALA A 58 -2.50 -11.71 0.05
C ALA A 58 -3.02 -10.54 0.93
N LEU A 59 -2.93 -9.31 0.40
CA LEU A 59 -3.31 -8.11 1.17
C LEU A 59 -4.79 -8.17 1.54
N SER A 60 -5.06 -8.03 2.83
CA SER A 60 -6.40 -8.02 3.42
C SER A 60 -6.69 -6.74 4.21
N THR A 61 -5.72 -5.85 4.31
CA THR A 61 -5.86 -4.54 4.98
C THR A 61 -5.99 -3.43 3.94
N PRO A 62 -6.53 -2.25 4.33
CA PRO A 62 -6.53 -1.09 3.46
C PRO A 62 -5.12 -0.67 2.97
N ILE A 63 -5.10 -0.07 1.78
CA ILE A 63 -3.92 0.40 1.06
C ILE A 63 -3.93 1.91 1.03
N ALA A 64 -2.86 2.55 1.51
CA ALA A 64 -2.70 3.99 1.46
C ALA A 64 -2.00 4.41 0.15
N ALA A 65 -2.76 5.02 -0.76
CA ALA A 65 -2.28 5.55 -2.04
C ALA A 65 -2.12 7.08 -1.99
N PHE A 66 -1.43 7.64 -2.99
CA PHE A 66 -1.14 9.08 -3.07
C PHE A 66 -0.57 9.64 -1.76
N ASN A 67 0.36 8.92 -1.13
CA ASN A 67 0.93 9.24 0.19
C ASN A 67 -0.13 9.41 1.30
N GLY A 68 -1.22 8.66 1.25
CA GLY A 68 -2.33 8.73 2.21
C GLY A 68 -3.44 9.72 1.82
N GLY A 69 -3.36 10.35 0.65
CA GLY A 69 -4.45 11.15 0.08
C GLY A 69 -5.68 10.32 -0.31
N LEU A 70 -5.51 9.01 -0.47
CA LEU A 70 -6.59 8.06 -0.73
C LEU A 70 -6.30 6.74 -0.02
N VAL A 71 -7.28 6.21 0.70
CA VAL A 71 -7.23 4.88 1.31
C VAL A 71 -8.28 4.01 0.64
N VAL A 72 -7.88 2.85 0.16
CA VAL A 72 -8.77 1.89 -0.50
C VAL A 72 -8.67 0.52 0.12
N GLU A 73 -9.72 -0.27 0.03
CA GLU A 73 -9.66 -1.72 0.23
C GLU A 73 -8.88 -2.40 -0.91
N PRO A 74 -8.42 -3.65 -0.73
CA PRO A 74 -7.75 -4.42 -1.78
C PRO A 74 -8.57 -4.58 -3.07
N ASP A 75 -9.90 -4.51 -3.01
CA ASP A 75 -10.79 -4.54 -4.18
C ASP A 75 -10.99 -3.16 -4.84
N MET A 76 -10.23 -2.15 -4.41
CA MET A 76 -10.28 -0.74 -4.84
C MET A 76 -11.50 0.05 -4.34
N THR A 77 -12.32 -0.51 -3.44
CA THR A 77 -13.36 0.25 -2.76
C THR A 77 -12.73 1.40 -1.96
N VAL A 78 -13.21 2.63 -2.16
CA VAL A 78 -12.68 3.80 -1.45
C VAL A 78 -13.16 3.78 0.00
N VAL A 79 -12.22 3.90 0.94
CA VAL A 79 -12.46 4.01 2.38
C VAL A 79 -12.41 5.47 2.82
N GLU A 80 -11.38 6.20 2.41
CA GLU A 80 -11.18 7.60 2.80
C GLU A 80 -10.47 8.37 1.68
N THR A 81 -10.85 9.64 1.49
CA THR A 81 -10.21 10.56 0.55
C THR A 81 -9.85 11.86 1.27
N LYS A 82 -8.60 12.30 1.11
CA LYS A 82 -8.08 13.60 1.57
C LYS A 82 -7.57 14.39 0.37
N ALA A 83 -8.51 14.92 -0.40
CA ALA A 83 -8.19 15.76 -1.54
C ALA A 83 -7.71 17.14 -1.08
N LEU A 84 -6.85 17.77 -1.88
CA LEU A 84 -6.57 19.19 -1.72
C LEU A 84 -7.83 20.00 -2.09
N PRO A 85 -8.11 21.14 -1.42
CA PRO A 85 -9.19 22.04 -1.79
C PRO A 85 -9.07 22.56 -3.23
N ASP A 86 -10.21 22.73 -3.91
CA ASP A 86 -10.28 23.15 -5.32
C ASP A 86 -9.56 24.50 -5.59
N GLU A 87 -9.58 25.40 -4.60
CA GLU A 87 -8.93 26.71 -4.65
C GLU A 87 -7.40 26.67 -4.68
N LEU A 88 -6.78 25.55 -4.31
CA LEU A 88 -5.33 25.38 -4.38
C LEU A 88 -4.85 24.99 -5.78
N PHE A 89 -5.75 24.61 -6.69
CA PHE A 89 -5.40 24.25 -8.05
C PHE A 89 -5.49 25.49 -8.95
N GLY A 90 -4.39 25.80 -9.64
CA GLY A 90 -4.42 26.69 -10.80
C GLY A 90 -5.08 26.00 -12.01
N PRO A 91 -5.34 26.75 -13.10
CA PRO A 91 -5.76 26.12 -14.35
C PRO A 91 -4.79 25.00 -14.74
N ILE A 92 -5.33 23.80 -14.97
CA ILE A 92 -4.57 22.66 -15.50
C ILE A 92 -4.22 23.03 -16.94
N LEU A 93 -2.96 23.44 -17.16
CA LEU A 93 -2.40 23.72 -18.48
C LEU A 93 -2.24 22.44 -19.30
#